data_AF-A0A973FMN8-F1
#
_entry.id   AF-A0A973FMN8-F1
#
_cell.length_a   1.000
_cell.length_b   1.000
_cell.length_c   1.000
_cell.angle_alpha   90.00
_cell.angle_beta   90.00
_cell.angle_gamma   90.00
#
_symmetry.space_group_name_H-M   'P 1'
#
loop_
_entity.id
_entity.type
_entity.pdbx_description
1 polymer ?
#
loop_
_entity_poly.entity_id
_entity_poly.type
_entity_poly.pdbx_seq_one_letter_code
_entity_poly.pdbx_strand_id
1 'polypeptide(L)' 'LLRVWRGAGTAILLVTHDVEFAALVADRVLVLGRDGLVADGSPESVLGNSPLFAPQVARLFPGRGWLTVADALAGRG' A
#
# COMPACT_ATOMS: atom_id res chain seq x y z
N LEU A 1 5.35 -2.32 16.74
CA LEU A 1 6.21 -3.48 16.41
C LEU A 1 6.92 -3.29 15.06
N LEU A 2 6.22 -3.31 13.92
CA LEU A 2 6.86 -3.23 12.59
C LEU A 2 7.78 -2.01 12.41
N ARG A 3 7.35 -0.83 12.86
CA ARG A 3 8.19 0.39 12.86
C ARG A 3 9.49 0.25 13.66
N VAL A 4 9.45 -0.46 14.78
CA VAL A 4 10.63 -0.71 15.63
C VAL A 4 11.60 -1.66 14.92
N TRP A 5 11.10 -2.75 14.35
CA TRP A 5 11.92 -3.71 13.61
C TRP A 5 12.53 -3.10 12.34
N ARG A 6 11.75 -2.32 11.58
CA ARG A 6 12.28 -1.54 10.46
C ARG A 6 13.39 -0.60 10.92
N GLY A 7 13.18 0.13 12.01
CA GLY A 7 14.18 1.05 12.57
C GLY A 7 15.46 0.36 13.05
N ALA A 8 15.36 -0.92 13.41
CA ALA A 8 16.51 -1.77 13.74
C ALA A 8 17.18 -2.42 12.53
N GLY A 9 16.74 -2.14 11.30
CA GLY A 9 17.29 -2.70 10.06
C GLY A 9 16.77 -4.10 9.70
N THR A 10 15.73 -4.59 10.37
CA THR A 10 15.14 -5.90 10.08
C THR A 10 14.27 -5.84 8.81
N ALA A 11 14.53 -6.73 7.85
CA ALA A 11 13.64 -6.94 6.71
C ALA A 11 12.35 -7.64 7.17
N ILE A 12 11.21 -7.16 6.71
CA ILE A 12 9.88 -7.67 7.07
C ILE A 12 9.19 -8.17 5.80
N LEU A 13 8.80 -9.44 5.79
CA LEU A 13 7.84 -9.98 4.84
C LEU A 13 6.46 -10.03 5.51
N LEU A 14 5.55 -9.20 5.04
CA LEU A 14 4.17 -9.16 5.50
C LEU A 14 3.25 -9.80 4.44
N VAL A 15 2.43 -10.76 4.84
CA VAL A 15 1.37 -11.34 4.01
C VAL A 15 0.03 -10.95 4.62
N THR A 16 -0.79 -10.22 3.87
CA THR A 16 -2.08 -9.71 4.35
C THR A 16 -3.06 -9.54 3.18
N HIS A 17 -4.35 -9.60 3.49
CA HIS A 17 -5.43 -9.18 2.60
C HIS A 17 -5.90 -7.74 2.87
N ASP A 18 -5.39 -7.12 3.94
CA ASP A 18 -5.70 -5.75 4.33
C ASP A 18 -4.85 -4.77 3.50
N VAL A 19 -5.47 -4.15 2.51
CA VAL A 19 -4.81 -3.22 1.58
C VAL A 19 -4.54 -1.87 2.23
N GLU A 20 -5.35 -1.46 3.20
CA GLU A 20 -5.13 -0.27 4.02
C GLU A 20 -3.86 -0.42 4.85
N PHE A 21 -3.65 -1.57 5.47
CA PHE A 21 -2.44 -1.85 6.23
C PHE A 21 -1.22 -1.95 5.32
N ALA A 22 -1.33 -2.62 4.17
CA ALA A 22 -0.25 -2.67 3.19
C ALA A 22 0.17 -1.27 2.73
N ALA A 23 -0.79 -0.39 2.41
CA ALA A 23 -0.51 0.99 2.03
C ALA A 23 0.18 1.80 3.14
N LEU A 24 -0.04 1.45 4.42
CA LEU A 24 0.54 2.17 5.56
C LEU A 24 1.99 1.76 5.87
N VAL A 25 2.38 0.52 5.60
CA VAL A 25 3.66 -0.02 6.11
C VAL A 25 4.59 -0.61 5.07
N ALA A 26 4.11 -0.91 3.87
CA ALA A 26 4.91 -1.57 2.85
C ALA A 26 5.75 -0.55 2.08
N ASP A 27 6.99 -0.93 1.78
CA ASP A 27 7.87 -0.20 0.87
C ASP A 27 7.77 -0.74 -0.58
N ARG A 28 7.31 -2.00 -0.72
CA ARG A 28 7.04 -2.71 -1.98
C ARG A 28 5.86 -3.64 -1.79
N VAL A 29 4.99 -3.76 -2.78
CA VAL A 29 3.79 -4.61 -2.74
C VAL A 29 3.86 -5.62 -3.88
N LEU A 30 3.57 -6.87 -3.55
CA LEU A 30 3.36 -7.94 -4.52
C LEU A 30 1.92 -8.44 -4.37
N VAL A 31 1.21 -8.56 -5.48
CA VAL A 31 -0.14 -9.15 -5.50
C VAL A 31 -0.05 -10.55 -6.08
N LEU A 32 -0.48 -11.53 -5.29
CA LEU A 32 -0.57 -12.92 -5.73
C LEU A 32 -2.01 -13.25 -6.10
N GLY A 33 -2.20 -13.76 -7.31
CA GLY A 33 -3.46 -14.29 -7.83
C GLY A 33 -3.39 -15.81 -7.99
N ARG A 34 -4.46 -16.38 -8.54
CA ARG A 34 -4.58 -17.83 -8.75
C ARG A 34 -3.44 -18.41 -9.57
N ASP A 35 -2.99 -17.68 -10.60
CA ASP A 35 -1.99 -18.16 -11.57
C ASP A 35 -0.58 -17.59 -11.30
N GLY A 36 -0.35 -17.02 -10.12
CA GLY A 36 0.95 -16.50 -9.70
C GLY A 36 0.98 -14.99 -9.44
N LEU A 37 2.11 -14.35 -9.72
CA LEU A 37 2.34 -12.93 -9.47
C LEU A 37 1.53 -12.07 -10.46
N VAL A 38 0.63 -11.26 -9.93
CA VAL A 38 -0.25 -10.37 -10.70
C VAL A 38 0.36 -8.97 -10.84
N ALA A 39 0.99 -8.46 -9.77
CA ALA A 39 1.60 -7.14 -9.76
C ALA A 39 2.78 -7.08 -8.78
N ASP A 40 3.73 -6.19 -9.06
CA ASP A 40 4.95 -5.97 -8.28
C ASP A 40 5.42 -4.53 -8.46
N GLY A 41 5.59 -3.79 -7.37
CA GLY A 41 6.02 -2.40 -7.43
C GLY A 41 5.86 -1.64 -6.12
N SER A 42 5.87 -0.31 -6.20
CA SER A 42 5.59 0.54 -5.03
C SER A 42 4.11 0.43 -4.62
N PRO A 43 3.77 0.78 -3.38
CA PRO A 43 2.37 0.87 -2.97
C PRO A 43 1.54 1.76 -3.91
N GLU A 44 2.06 2.91 -4.36
CA GLU A 44 1.31 3.79 -5.26
C GLU A 44 1.04 3.13 -6.61
N SER A 45 2.05 2.48 -7.20
CA SER A 45 1.90 1.86 -8.52
C SER A 45 1.02 0.62 -8.51
N VAL A 46 1.00 -0.13 -7.40
CA VAL A 46 0.26 -1.40 -7.31
C VAL A 46 -1.15 -1.19 -6.75
N LEU A 47 -1.27 -0.47 -5.64
CA LEU A 47 -2.55 -0.29 -4.95
C LEU A 47 -3.36 0.86 -5.56
N GLY A 48 -2.71 1.90 -6.09
CA GLY A 48 -3.41 3.05 -6.68
C GLY A 48 -4.02 2.79 -8.06
N ASN A 49 -3.53 1.80 -8.80
CA ASN A 49 -3.88 1.58 -10.21
C ASN A 49 -4.95 0.50 -10.45
N SER A 50 -5.45 -0.16 -9.40
CA SER A 50 -6.49 -1.19 -9.51
C SER A 50 -7.59 -0.98 -8.47
N PRO A 51 -8.85 -0.78 -8.86
CA PRO A 51 -9.97 -0.66 -7.92
C PRO A 51 -10.13 -1.86 -6.99
N LEU A 52 -9.68 -3.05 -7.41
CA LEU A 52 -9.75 -4.29 -6.61
C LEU A 52 -8.81 -4.27 -5.41
N PHE A 53 -7.71 -3.53 -5.48
CA PHE A 53 -6.67 -3.50 -4.44
C PHE A 53 -6.46 -2.08 -3.86
N ALA A 54 -7.28 -1.12 -4.30
CA ALA A 54 -7.18 0.27 -3.86
C ALA A 54 -7.69 0.45 -2.43
N PRO A 55 -6.91 1.06 -1.52
CA PRO A 55 -7.39 1.50 -0.22
C PRO A 55 -8.57 2.46 -0.37
N GLN A 56 -9.39 2.57 0.67
CA GLN A 56 -10.55 3.47 0.69
C GLN A 56 -10.23 4.91 0.25
N VAL A 57 -9.10 5.47 0.71
CA VAL A 57 -8.70 6.84 0.36
C VAL A 57 -8.43 6.98 -1.13
N ALA A 58 -7.70 6.03 -1.73
CA ALA A 58 -7.43 6.04 -3.17
C ALA A 58 -8.72 5.94 -4.00
N ARG A 59 -9.71 5.18 -3.52
CA ARG A 59 -11.03 5.08 -4.17
C ARG A 59 -11.85 6.36 -4.08
N LEU A 60 -11.77 7.09 -2.96
CA LEU A 60 -12.48 8.37 -2.78
C LEU A 60 -11.82 9.52 -3.55
N PHE A 61 -10.50 9.47 -3.74
CA PHE A 61 -9.70 10.52 -4.37
C PHE A 61 -8.87 9.98 -5.55
N PRO A 62 -9.51 9.46 -6.61
CA PRO A 62 -8.80 8.86 -7.73
C PRO A 62 -7.88 9.87 -8.42
N GLY A 63 -6.70 9.42 -8.85
CA GLY A 63 -5.70 10.24 -9.55
C GLY A 63 -4.91 11.21 -8.68
N ARG A 64 -5.18 11.29 -7.37
CA ARG A 64 -4.41 12.15 -6.44
C ARG A 64 -3.11 11.53 -5.93
N GLY A 65 -2.92 10.22 -6.11
CA GLY A 65 -1.79 9.48 -5.55
C GLY A 65 -1.88 9.28 -4.03
N TRP A 66 -3.01 9.61 -3.40
CA TRP A 66 -3.21 9.42 -1.96
C TRP A 66 -3.68 8.00 -1.68
N LEU A 67 -2.95 7.27 -0.83
CA LEU A 67 -3.29 5.90 -0.44
C LEU A 67 -3.82 5.83 0.99
N THR A 68 -3.37 6.73 1.85
CA THR A 68 -3.66 6.75 3.28
C THR A 68 -4.34 8.04 3.69
N VAL A 69 -4.98 8.03 4.86
CA VAL A 69 -5.60 9.25 5.42
C VAL A 69 -4.54 10.33 5.66
N ALA A 70 -3.32 9.92 6.03
CA ALA A 70 -2.21 10.84 6.22
C ALA A 70 -1.85 11.58 4.92
N ASP A 71 -1.83 10.88 3.77
CA ASP A 71 -1.59 11.51 2.47
C ASP A 71 -2.66 12.56 2.14
N ALA A 72 -3.94 12.22 2.37
CA ALA A 72 -5.05 13.13 2.12
C ALA A 72 -5.05 14.36 3.05
N LEU A 73 -4.62 14.18 4.31
CA LEU A 73 -4.47 15.29 5.26
C LEU A 73 -3.25 16.16 4.93
N ALA A 74 -2.14 15.55 4.52
CA ALA A 74 -0.94 16.27 4.07
C ALA A 74 -1.18 17.03 2.76
N GLY A 75 -2.02 16.49 1.89
CA GLY A 75 -2.47 17.12 0.64
C GLY A 75 -3.52 18.22 0.79
N ARG A 76 -3.87 18.65 2.02
CA ARG A 76 -4.70 19.84 2.30
C ARG A 76 -3.94 21.18 2.14
N GLY A 77 -2.84 21.20 1.40
CA GLY A 77 -2.16 22.41 0.94
C GLY A 77 -2.54 22.73 -0.49
#